data_AF-A0A0F4YGD9-F1
#
_entry.id   AF-A0A0F4YGD9-F1
#
_cell.length_a   1.000
_cell.length_b   1.000
_cell.length_c   1.000
_cell.angle_alpha   90.00
_cell.angle_beta   90.00
_cell.angle_gamma   90.00
#
_symmetry.space_group_name_H-M   'P 1'
#
loop_
_entity.id
_entity.type
_entity.pdbx_description
1 polymer ?
#
loop_
_entity_poly.entity_id
_entity_poly.type
_entity_poly.pdbx_seq_one_letter_code
_entity_poly.pdbx_strand_id
1 'polypeptide(L)'
;YYRALNFYLEEQPLLLTDLLQVLTPRIDVSRVVRIFQASDNIPLIKPFLLSVQNQNKRAVNDAINDLLIEEEDYKTLRDSVENYDNYDAVELAQRLEKHDLVFFRQIAANIYRKNKRWEKSIALSKQDKLYKDAIETAAISGKPEVVEDLLRYVSFVPPFHSILDFVLTDWCLL
;
A
#
# COMPACT_ATOMS: atom_id res chain seq x y z
N TYR A 1 19.32 2.54 27.22
CA TYR A 1 18.59 1.83 26.16
C TYR A 1 19.13 2.19 24.77
N TYR A 2 18.99 3.42 24.28
CA TYR A 2 19.41 3.78 22.91
C TYR A 2 20.93 3.66 22.62
N ARG A 3 21.82 3.94 23.59
CA ARG A 3 23.26 3.66 23.44
C ARG A 3 23.57 2.16 23.32
N ALA A 4 22.81 1.32 24.02
CA ALA A 4 22.96 -0.13 23.91
C ALA A 4 22.46 -0.63 22.55
N LEU A 5 21.40 -0.04 21.99
CA LEU A 5 20.94 -0.36 20.64
C LEU A 5 22.02 -0.10 19.59
N ASN A 6 22.72 1.05 19.67
CA ASN A 6 23.84 1.32 18.75
C ASN A 6 24.99 0.32 18.93
N PHE A 7 25.35 -0.02 20.17
CA PHE A 7 26.38 -1.04 20.43
C PHE A 7 26.00 -2.42 19.88
N TYR A 8 24.75 -2.87 20.07
CA TYR A 8 24.27 -4.14 19.52
C TYR A 8 24.15 -4.11 17.99
N LEU A 9 23.86 -2.96 17.40
CA LEU A 9 23.83 -2.79 15.95
C LEU A 9 25.22 -2.95 15.34
N GLU A 10 26.26 -2.44 16.01
CA GLU A 10 27.66 -2.54 15.58
C GLU A 10 28.26 -3.94 15.82
N GLU A 11 27.99 -4.55 16.98
CA GLU A 11 28.64 -5.80 17.39
C GLU A 11 27.85 -7.07 17.04
N GLN A 12 26.52 -7.05 17.13
CA GLN A 12 25.71 -8.25 16.89
C GLN A 12 24.30 -7.96 16.36
N PRO A 13 24.18 -7.57 15.08
CA PRO A 13 22.91 -7.12 14.48
C PRO A 13 21.80 -8.18 14.47
N LEU A 14 22.14 -9.48 14.50
CA LEU A 14 21.16 -10.57 14.49
C LEU A 14 20.42 -10.74 15.83
N LEU A 15 21.04 -10.39 16.97
CA LEU A 15 20.39 -10.48 18.29
C LEU A 15 19.53 -9.24 18.60
N LEU A 16 19.65 -8.21 17.77
CA LEU A 16 18.99 -6.93 17.97
C LEU A 16 17.46 -7.06 17.89
N THR A 17 16.95 -7.92 17.01
CA THR A 17 15.52 -8.18 16.85
C THR A 17 14.91 -8.75 18.13
N ASP A 18 15.60 -9.71 18.75
CA ASP A 18 15.16 -10.37 19.98
C ASP A 18 15.21 -9.41 21.17
N LEU A 19 16.27 -8.61 21.26
CA LEU A 19 16.41 -7.57 22.26
C LEU A 19 15.30 -6.51 22.14
N LEU A 20 15.00 -6.08 20.91
CA LEU A 20 13.92 -5.13 20.64
C LEU A 20 12.56 -5.70 21.04
N GLN A 21 12.29 -6.98 20.75
CA GLN A 21 11.05 -7.64 21.17
C GLN A 21 10.85 -7.61 22.68
N VAL A 22 11.87 -7.97 23.47
CA VAL A 22 11.80 -7.93 24.95
C VAL A 22 11.63 -6.50 25.47
N LEU A 23 12.25 -5.52 24.79
CA LEU A 23 12.19 -4.12 25.18
C LEU A 23 10.93 -3.39 24.70
N THR A 24 10.13 -3.98 23.80
CA THR A 24 8.89 -3.40 23.24
C THR A 24 8.02 -2.66 24.25
N PRO A 25 7.65 -3.22 25.43
CA PRO A 25 6.78 -2.53 26.38
C PRO A 25 7.43 -1.33 27.08
N ARG A 26 8.75 -1.15 26.94
CA ARG A 26 9.55 -0.13 27.66
C ARG A 26 10.16 0.93 26.74
N ILE A 27 10.06 0.77 25.42
CA ILE A 27 10.68 1.67 24.43
C ILE A 27 9.63 2.30 23.53
N ASP A 28 9.92 3.51 23.04
CA ASP A 28 9.11 4.12 22.00
C ASP A 28 9.55 3.59 20.63
N VAL A 29 8.72 2.70 20.07
CA VAL A 29 8.92 2.10 18.74
C VAL A 29 9.13 3.17 17.66
N SER A 30 8.42 4.31 17.73
CA SER A 30 8.56 5.37 16.72
C SER A 30 9.95 6.00 16.73
N ARG A 31 10.55 6.11 17.92
CA ARG A 31 11.91 6.61 18.10
C ARG A 31 12.94 5.58 17.63
N VAL A 32 12.68 4.29 17.86
CA VAL A 32 13.50 3.20 17.32
C VAL A 32 13.52 3.29 15.80
N VAL A 33 12.37 3.29 15.13
CA VAL A 33 12.27 3.40 13.66
C VAL A 33 13.13 4.56 13.14
N ARG A 34 13.00 5.77 13.70
CA ARG A 34 13.79 6.94 13.26
C ARG A 34 15.31 6.75 13.38
N ILE A 35 15.78 6.07 14.42
CA ILE A 35 17.20 5.79 14.61
C ILE A 35 17.70 4.84 13.51
N PHE A 36 16.95 3.78 13.24
CA PHE A 36 17.28 2.80 12.20
C PHE A 36 17.16 3.39 10.78
N GLN A 37 16.21 4.31 10.57
CA GLN A 37 16.04 5.02 9.30
C GLN A 37 17.21 5.96 9.03
N ALA A 38 17.73 6.63 10.06
CA ALA A 38 18.92 7.46 9.95
C ALA A 38 20.21 6.66 9.71
N SER A 39 20.25 5.39 10.11
CA SER A 39 21.41 4.51 9.92
C SER A 39 21.28 3.55 8.74
N ASP A 40 20.23 3.66 7.93
CA ASP A 40 19.93 2.78 6.78
C ASP A 40 19.89 1.28 7.11
N ASN A 41 19.55 0.96 8.37
CA ASN A 41 19.51 -0.41 8.91
C ASN A 41 18.07 -0.88 9.20
N ILE A 42 17.07 -0.20 8.63
CA ILE A 42 15.66 -0.55 8.74
C ILE A 42 15.38 -2.02 8.31
N PRO A 43 15.98 -2.57 7.23
CA PRO A 43 15.71 -3.95 6.82
C PRO A 43 16.03 -4.99 7.90
N LEU A 44 17.05 -4.75 8.73
CA LEU A 44 17.46 -5.67 9.80
C LEU A 44 16.40 -5.83 10.88
N ILE A 45 15.60 -4.78 11.12
CA ILE A 45 14.54 -4.79 12.13
C ILE A 45 13.16 -5.11 11.54
N LYS A 46 13.06 -5.47 10.25
CA LYS A 46 11.81 -5.88 9.60
C LYS A 46 10.97 -6.89 10.39
N PRO A 47 11.50 -8.03 10.88
CA PRO A 47 10.69 -8.99 11.66
C PRO A 47 10.16 -8.38 12.96
N PHE A 48 10.91 -7.45 13.56
CA PHE A 48 10.44 -6.69 14.71
C PHE A 48 9.31 -5.71 14.30
N LEU A 49 9.48 -4.96 13.21
CA LEU A 49 8.44 -4.04 12.70
C LEU A 49 7.12 -4.76 12.42
N LEU A 50 7.16 -5.91 11.75
CA LEU A 50 5.97 -6.74 11.49
C LEU A 50 5.30 -7.21 12.80
N SER A 51 6.09 -7.57 13.82
CA SER A 51 5.55 -8.01 15.12
C SER A 51 4.83 -6.91 15.90
N VAL A 52 5.24 -5.64 15.73
CA VAL A 52 4.67 -4.46 16.40
C VAL A 52 3.70 -3.68 15.51
N GLN A 53 3.45 -4.15 14.29
CA GLN A 53 2.55 -3.53 13.32
C GLN A 53 1.11 -3.47 13.83
N ASN A 54 0.72 -4.41 14.70
CA ASN A 54 -0.55 -4.42 15.41
C ASN A 54 -0.81 -3.16 16.27
N GLN A 55 0.23 -2.40 16.62
CA GLN A 55 0.08 -1.09 17.30
C GLN A 55 -0.42 0.02 16.36
N ASN A 56 -0.52 -0.26 15.05
CA ASN A 56 -0.97 0.64 13.99
C ASN A 56 -0.34 2.04 14.11
N LYS A 57 0.99 2.10 14.30
CA LYS A 57 1.73 3.35 14.41
C LYS A 57 2.19 3.80 13.02
N ARG A 58 1.91 5.05 12.68
CA ARG A 58 2.31 5.66 11.40
C ARG A 58 3.78 5.42 11.03
N ALA A 59 4.72 5.72 11.93
CA ALA A 59 6.15 5.52 11.65
C ALA A 59 6.50 4.06 11.33
N VAL A 60 5.82 3.10 11.95
CA VAL A 60 6.05 1.66 11.70
C VAL A 60 5.47 1.26 10.35
N ASN A 61 4.24 1.66 10.08
CA ASN A 61 3.58 1.35 8.81
C ASN A 61 4.31 1.97 7.62
N ASP A 62 4.69 3.25 7.72
CA ASP A 62 5.45 3.95 6.67
C ASP A 62 6.79 3.22 6.40
N ALA A 63 7.53 2.84 7.46
CA ALA A 63 8.79 2.10 7.30
C ALA A 63 8.61 0.69 6.72
N ILE A 64 7.55 -0.04 7.11
CA ILE A 64 7.23 -1.35 6.52
C ILE A 64 6.87 -1.19 5.04
N ASN A 65 6.06 -0.19 4.71
CA ASN A 65 5.65 0.04 3.32
C ASN A 65 6.86 0.36 2.44
N ASP A 66 7.78 1.22 2.90
CA ASP A 66 9.01 1.54 2.18
C ASP A 66 9.87 0.29 1.94
N LEU A 67 10.06 -0.55 2.97
CA LEU A 67 10.78 -1.81 2.83
C LEU A 67 10.15 -2.76 1.80
N LEU A 68 8.83 -2.92 1.86
CA LEU A 68 8.13 -3.84 0.97
C LEU A 68 8.13 -3.36 -0.49
N ILE A 69 8.19 -2.04 -0.71
CA ILE A 69 8.38 -1.48 -2.04
C ILE A 69 9.79 -1.81 -2.55
N GLU A 70 10.83 -1.64 -1.74
CA GLU A 70 12.22 -1.91 -2.11
C GLU A 70 12.48 -3.40 -2.38
N GLU A 71 11.83 -4.29 -1.63
CA GLU A 71 11.90 -5.75 -1.83
C GLU A 71 10.97 -6.26 -2.94
N GLU A 72 10.19 -5.38 -3.57
CA GLU A 72 9.17 -5.71 -4.58
C GLU A 72 8.07 -6.69 -4.09
N ASP A 73 7.82 -6.77 -2.77
CA ASP A 73 6.82 -7.65 -2.18
C ASP A 73 5.43 -6.99 -2.12
N TYR A 74 4.76 -6.99 -3.27
CA TYR A 74 3.40 -6.46 -3.41
C TYR A 74 2.35 -7.23 -2.60
N LYS A 75 2.58 -8.52 -2.28
CA LYS A 75 1.59 -9.35 -1.58
C LYS A 75 1.46 -8.91 -0.13
N THR A 76 2.60 -8.88 0.56
CA THR A 76 2.63 -8.41 1.96
C THR A 76 2.28 -6.93 2.05
N LEU A 77 2.67 -6.10 1.06
CA LEU A 77 2.28 -4.69 1.05
C LEU A 77 0.76 -4.53 0.99
N ARG A 78 0.09 -5.28 0.12
CA ARG A 78 -1.37 -5.25 0.01
C ARG A 78 -2.04 -5.62 1.33
N ASP A 79 -1.63 -6.73 1.94
CA ASP A 79 -2.20 -7.19 3.21
C ASP A 79 -1.95 -6.16 4.33
N SER A 80 -0.76 -5.57 4.36
CA SER A 80 -0.38 -4.50 5.30
C SER A 80 -1.31 -3.29 5.18
N VAL A 81 -1.45 -2.75 3.97
CA VAL A 81 -2.27 -1.57 3.63
C VAL A 81 -3.77 -1.84 3.84
N GLU A 82 -4.21 -3.09 3.71
CA GLU A 82 -5.59 -3.48 3.93
C GLU A 82 -5.95 -3.58 5.43
N ASN A 83 -5.04 -4.09 6.26
CA ASN A 83 -5.27 -4.32 7.68
C ASN A 83 -4.89 -3.13 8.59
N TYR A 84 -3.94 -2.29 8.17
CA TYR A 84 -3.41 -1.19 8.97
C TYR A 84 -3.54 0.13 8.22
N ASP A 85 -4.43 1.02 8.66
CA ASP A 85 -4.84 2.24 7.96
C ASP A 85 -4.08 3.51 8.36
N ASN A 86 -3.24 3.47 9.40
CA ASN A 86 -2.51 4.63 9.89
C ASN A 86 -1.18 4.81 9.13
N TYR A 87 -1.22 5.31 7.91
CA TYR A 87 -0.04 5.63 7.07
C TYR A 87 -0.34 6.84 6.17
N ASP A 88 0.69 7.40 5.52
CA ASP A 88 0.45 8.45 4.52
C ASP A 88 -0.06 7.87 3.20
N ALA A 89 -1.38 7.74 3.10
CA ALA A 89 -2.00 7.11 1.95
C ALA A 89 -1.88 7.91 0.65
N VAL A 90 -1.68 9.23 0.72
CA VAL A 90 -1.50 10.06 -0.48
C VAL A 90 -0.08 9.90 -1.01
N GLU A 91 0.91 10.02 -0.13
CA GLU A 91 2.32 9.87 -0.47
C GLU A 91 2.63 8.46 -0.98
N LEU A 92 2.13 7.44 -0.27
CA LEU A 92 2.29 6.04 -0.68
C LEU A 92 1.72 5.79 -2.07
N ALA A 93 0.49 6.23 -2.34
CA ALA A 93 -0.13 6.04 -3.65
C ALA A 93 0.64 6.76 -4.78
N GLN A 94 1.18 7.95 -4.52
CA GLN A 94 2.00 8.69 -5.49
C GLN A 94 3.36 8.04 -5.79
N ARG A 95 3.90 7.28 -4.83
CA ARG A 95 5.12 6.51 -5.05
C ARG A 95 4.81 5.24 -5.85
N LEU A 96 3.74 4.54 -5.49
CA LEU A 96 3.30 3.30 -6.13
C LEU A 96 2.81 3.50 -7.58
N GLU A 97 2.20 4.65 -7.90
CA GLU A 97 1.72 4.94 -9.28
C GLU A 97 2.85 5.03 -10.31
N LYS A 98 4.08 5.34 -9.89
CA LYS A 98 5.26 5.46 -10.74
C LYS A 98 6.04 4.15 -10.88
N HIS A 99 5.62 3.09 -10.18
CA HIS A 99 6.32 1.82 -10.18
C HIS A 99 6.10 1.07 -11.49
N ASP A 100 7.12 0.34 -11.97
CA ASP A 100 7.07 -0.37 -13.26
C ASP A 100 6.07 -1.53 -13.24
N LEU A 101 6.02 -2.25 -12.12
CA LEU A 101 5.10 -3.37 -11.88
C LEU A 101 3.65 -2.92 -11.69
N VAL A 102 2.75 -3.48 -12.49
CA VAL A 102 1.30 -3.23 -12.46
C VAL A 102 0.68 -3.55 -11.08
N PHE A 103 1.19 -4.55 -10.36
CA PHE A 103 0.67 -4.95 -9.05
C PHE A 103 0.77 -3.83 -8.01
N PHE A 104 1.85 -3.04 -8.03
CA PHE A 104 1.97 -1.87 -7.14
C PHE A 104 1.02 -0.74 -7.55
N ARG A 105 0.83 -0.52 -8.85
CA ARG A 105 -0.16 0.45 -9.35
C ARG A 105 -1.59 0.05 -9.00
N GLN A 106 -1.92 -1.23 -8.98
CA GLN A 106 -3.20 -1.74 -8.46
C GLN A 106 -3.39 -1.40 -6.98
N ILE A 107 -2.35 -1.57 -6.15
CA ILE A 107 -2.40 -1.18 -4.73
C ILE A 107 -2.62 0.34 -4.62
N ALA A 108 -1.93 1.16 -5.43
CA ALA A 108 -2.14 2.60 -5.49
C ALA A 108 -3.59 2.96 -5.82
N ALA A 109 -4.17 2.31 -6.83
CA ALA A 109 -5.57 2.50 -7.22
C ALA A 109 -6.53 2.13 -6.09
N ASN A 110 -6.27 1.04 -5.36
CA ASN A 110 -7.07 0.63 -4.20
C ASN A 110 -6.96 1.62 -3.04
N ILE A 111 -5.77 2.16 -2.77
CA ILE A 111 -5.57 3.22 -1.77
C ILE A 111 -6.35 4.49 -2.14
N TYR A 112 -6.28 4.93 -3.40
CA TYR A 112 -7.06 6.07 -3.87
C TYR A 112 -8.57 5.81 -3.77
N ARG A 113 -9.01 4.59 -4.08
CA ARG A 113 -10.40 4.15 -3.92
C ARG A 113 -10.87 4.27 -2.46
N LYS A 114 -10.10 3.75 -1.50
CA LYS A 114 -10.41 3.87 -0.06
C LYS A 114 -10.47 5.32 0.41
N ASN A 115 -9.61 6.18 -0.14
CA ASN A 115 -9.58 7.62 0.16
C ASN A 115 -10.62 8.45 -0.63
N LYS A 116 -11.58 7.81 -1.30
CA LYS A 116 -12.63 8.47 -2.12
C LYS A 116 -12.08 9.35 -3.25
N ARG A 117 -10.85 9.09 -3.71
CA ARG A 117 -10.21 9.75 -4.87
C ARG A 117 -10.47 8.94 -6.13
N TRP A 118 -11.74 8.90 -6.55
CA TRP A 118 -12.22 8.06 -7.65
C TRP A 118 -11.55 8.37 -8.99
N GLU A 119 -11.38 9.66 -9.31
CA GLU A 119 -10.78 10.11 -10.58
C GLU A 119 -9.36 9.58 -10.76
N LYS A 120 -8.51 9.69 -9.72
CA LYS A 120 -7.13 9.19 -9.76
C LYS A 120 -7.06 7.67 -9.86
N SER A 121 -7.90 6.98 -9.11
CA SER A 121 -7.99 5.52 -9.14
C SER A 121 -8.36 5.03 -10.55
N ILE A 122 -9.39 5.62 -11.17
CA ILE A 122 -9.84 5.26 -12.51
C ILE A 122 -8.81 5.66 -13.58
N ALA A 123 -8.14 6.80 -13.44
CA ALA A 123 -7.09 7.21 -14.37
C ALA A 123 -5.94 6.18 -14.41
N LEU A 124 -5.53 5.66 -13.25
CA LEU A 124 -4.53 4.60 -13.16
C LEU A 124 -5.02 3.29 -13.78
N SER A 125 -6.23 2.86 -13.46
CA SER A 125 -6.81 1.65 -14.04
C SER A 125 -6.98 1.76 -15.57
N LYS A 126 -7.30 2.95 -16.09
CA LYS A 126 -7.35 3.23 -17.55
C LYS A 126 -5.98 3.13 -18.20
N GLN A 127 -4.93 3.67 -17.56
CA GLN A 127 -3.55 3.60 -18.04
C GLN A 127 -3.06 2.15 -18.13
N ASP A 128 -3.37 1.35 -17.12
CA ASP A 128 -2.97 -0.07 -17.05
C ASP A 128 -3.90 -1.03 -17.80
N LYS A 129 -4.97 -0.51 -18.44
CA LYS A 129 -6.02 -1.29 -19.11
C LYS A 129 -6.69 -2.31 -18.18
N LEU A 130 -6.72 -2.00 -16.89
CA LEU A 130 -7.38 -2.78 -15.84
C LEU A 130 -8.86 -2.39 -15.74
N TYR A 131 -9.63 -2.80 -16.75
CA TYR A 131 -11.04 -2.42 -16.84
C TYR A 131 -11.90 -2.96 -15.69
N LYS A 132 -11.58 -4.15 -15.16
CA LYS A 132 -12.31 -4.74 -14.03
C LYS A 132 -12.26 -3.84 -12.79
N ASP A 133 -11.04 -3.47 -12.38
CA ASP A 133 -10.81 -2.59 -11.23
C ASP A 133 -11.44 -1.20 -11.43
N ALA A 134 -11.41 -0.68 -12.67
CA ALA A 134 -12.04 0.59 -13.01
C ALA A 134 -13.57 0.52 -12.85
N ILE A 135 -14.20 -0.55 -13.31
CA ILE A 135 -15.65 -0.78 -13.22
C ILE A 135 -16.07 -0.96 -11.76
N GLU A 136 -15.35 -1.78 -10.99
CA GLU A 136 -15.61 -1.93 -9.55
C GLU A 136 -15.49 -0.59 -8.82
N THR A 137 -14.47 0.20 -9.14
CA THR A 137 -14.26 1.53 -8.55
C THR A 137 -15.39 2.48 -8.90
N ALA A 138 -15.86 2.46 -10.16
CA ALA A 138 -17.00 3.28 -10.60
C ALA A 138 -18.31 2.84 -9.91
N ALA A 139 -18.56 1.53 -9.81
CA ALA A 139 -19.72 0.97 -9.10
C ALA A 139 -19.73 1.36 -7.62
N ILE A 140 -18.59 1.22 -6.93
CA ILE A 140 -18.44 1.62 -5.52
C ILE A 140 -18.59 3.14 -5.32
N SER A 141 -18.17 3.94 -6.30
CA SER A 141 -18.26 5.41 -6.20
C SER A 141 -19.70 5.91 -6.13
N GLY A 142 -20.66 5.19 -6.73
CA GLY A 142 -22.07 5.57 -6.83
C GLY A 142 -22.34 6.88 -7.57
N LYS A 143 -21.35 7.45 -8.26
CA LYS A 143 -21.48 8.73 -8.97
C LYS A 143 -21.77 8.50 -10.46
N PRO A 144 -22.91 8.99 -10.99
CA PRO A 144 -23.26 8.79 -12.40
C PRO A 144 -22.25 9.45 -13.35
N GLU A 145 -21.67 10.58 -12.97
CA GLU A 145 -20.64 11.29 -13.76
C GLU A 145 -19.41 10.41 -14.03
N VAL A 146 -18.91 9.74 -12.98
CA VAL A 146 -17.73 8.87 -13.04
C VAL A 146 -17.99 7.64 -13.91
N VAL A 147 -19.21 7.12 -13.82
CA VAL A 147 -19.70 5.99 -14.61
C VAL A 147 -19.80 6.35 -16.09
N GLU A 148 -20.45 7.47 -16.41
CA GLU A 148 -20.59 7.92 -17.80
C GLU A 148 -19.22 8.16 -18.45
N ASP A 149 -18.28 8.76 -17.71
CA ASP A 149 -16.91 8.97 -18.18
C ASP A 149 -16.12 7.68 -18.39
N LEU A 150 -16.40 6.64 -17.61
CA LEU A 150 -15.83 5.32 -17.83
C LEU A 150 -16.46 4.64 -19.06
N LEU A 151 -17.78 4.67 -19.16
CA LEU A 151 -18.52 4.10 -20.28
C LEU A 151 -18.16 4.75 -21.62
N ARG A 152 -18.02 6.08 -21.67
CA ARG A 152 -17.55 6.81 -22.87
C ARG A 152 -16.13 6.42 -23.27
N TYR A 153 -15.27 6.10 -22.31
CA TYR A 153 -13.91 5.67 -22.59
C TYR A 153 -13.87 4.24 -23.13
N VAL A 154 -14.55 3.31 -22.44
CA VAL A 154 -14.71 1.92 -22.91
C VAL A 154 -15.40 1.90 -24.27
N SER A 155 -16.32 2.86 -24.51
CA SER A 155 -17.03 2.98 -25.77
C SER A 155 -16.20 3.47 -26.96
N PHE A 156 -14.91 3.73 -26.75
CA PHE A 156 -13.97 4.08 -27.81
C PHE A 156 -12.85 3.03 -27.97
N VAL A 157 -12.70 2.09 -27.04
CA VAL A 157 -11.56 1.16 -26.99
C VAL A 157 -12.00 -0.28 -27.34
N PRO A 158 -11.48 -0.90 -28.43
CA PRO A 158 -11.67 -2.32 -28.68
C PRO A 158 -10.84 -3.17 -27.69
N PRO A 159 -11.32 -4.33 -27.19
CA PRO A 159 -12.50 -5.09 -27.58
C PRO A 159 -13.76 -4.73 -26.76
N PHE A 160 -14.75 -4.22 -27.47
CA PHE A 160 -15.99 -3.66 -26.90
C PHE A 160 -16.89 -4.70 -26.23
N HIS A 161 -17.12 -5.81 -26.93
CA HIS A 161 -18.12 -6.80 -26.54
C HIS A 161 -17.76 -7.49 -25.23
N SER A 162 -16.48 -7.85 -25.04
CA SER A 162 -16.03 -8.52 -23.82
C SER A 162 -16.14 -7.65 -22.57
N ILE A 163 -16.02 -6.32 -22.71
CA ILE A 163 -16.10 -5.40 -21.57
C ILE A 163 -17.57 -5.05 -21.27
N LEU A 164 -18.40 -4.84 -22.30
CA LEU A 164 -19.84 -4.61 -22.12
C LEU A 164 -20.57 -5.83 -21.58
N ASP A 165 -20.22 -7.04 -22.01
CA ASP A 165 -20.83 -8.27 -21.46
C ASP A 165 -20.55 -8.37 -19.96
N PHE A 166 -19.33 -8.03 -19.51
CA PHE A 166 -18.94 -8.01 -18.09
C PHE A 166 -19.67 -6.90 -17.31
N VAL A 167 -19.76 -5.68 -17.88
CA VAL A 167 -20.52 -4.59 -17.27
C VAL A 167 -22.00 -4.97 -17.13
N LEU A 168 -22.62 -5.55 -18.17
CA LEU A 168 -24.03 -5.93 -18.15
C LEU A 168 -24.32 -7.10 -17.21
N THR A 169 -23.38 -8.05 -17.02
CA THR A 169 -23.59 -9.15 -16.06
C THR A 169 -23.44 -8.71 -14.61
N ASP A 170 -22.47 -7.87 -14.26
CA ASP A 170 -22.25 -7.44 -12.87
C ASP A 170 -23.12 -6.22 -12.47
N TRP A 171 -23.57 -5.39 -13.41
CA TRP A 171 -24.45 -4.25 -13.11
C TRP A 171 -25.93 -4.57 -13.11
N CYS A 172 -26.39 -5.64 -13.77
CA CYS A 172 -27.80 -6.06 -13.69
C CYS A 172 -28.13 -6.88 -12.43
N LEU A 173 -27.15 -7.15 -11.55
CA LEU A 173 -27.33 -7.90 -10.30
C LEU A 173 -27.27 -7.05 -9.02
N LEU A 174 -27.17 -5.73 -9.14
CA LEU A 174 -27.30 -4.74 -8.04
C LEU A 174 -28.48 -3.82 -8.29
#